data_AF-A0A060BT65-F1
#
_entry.id   AF-A0A060BT65-F1
#
_cell.length_a   1.000
_cell.length_b   1.000
_cell.length_c   1.000
_cell.angle_alpha   90.00
_cell.angle_beta   90.00
_cell.angle_gamma   90.00
#
_symmetry.space_group_name_H-M   'P 1'
#
loop_
_entity.id
_entity.type
_entity.pdbx_description
1 polymer ?
#
loop_
_entity_poly.entity_id
_entity_poly.type
_entity_poly.pdbx_seq_one_letter_code
_entity_poly.pdbx_strand_id
1 'polypeptide(L)'
;MARIPFVEPEIATATSPGDRLLRIEDAAGDDHGPGTFTYPGSAVFTPGCFDLLSVEATDGGEDVLFSIRLGADLVDPWDGSPVGYD
;
A
#
# COMPACT_ATOMS: atom_id res chain seq x y z
N MET A 1 -18.15 5.42 -6.63
CA MET A 1 -17.40 4.36 -7.31
C MET A 1 -15.99 4.88 -7.50
N ALA A 2 -15.12 4.67 -6.50
CA ALA A 2 -13.70 4.94 -6.66
C ALA A 2 -13.18 3.94 -7.69
N ARG A 3 -12.56 4.45 -8.76
CA ARG A 3 -11.89 3.63 -9.76
C ARG A 3 -10.44 4.05 -9.64
N ILE A 4 -9.61 3.20 -9.08
CA ILE A 4 -8.16 3.38 -9.16
C ILE A 4 -7.85 3.48 -10.65
N PRO A 5 -7.35 4.62 -11.14
CA PRO A 5 -7.03 4.74 -12.55
C PRO A 5 -5.99 3.68 -12.87
N PHE A 6 -6.28 2.86 -13.88
CA PHE A 6 -5.27 1.96 -14.44
C PHE A 6 -4.28 2.84 -15.20
N VAL A 7 -3.19 3.21 -14.52
CA VAL A 7 -2.07 3.92 -15.10
C VAL A 7 -1.03 2.87 -15.46
N GLU A 8 -0.69 2.75 -16.74
CA GLU A 8 0.55 2.09 -17.13
C GLU A 8 1.68 3.08 -16.85
N PRO A 9 2.51 2.86 -15.82
CA PRO A 9 3.61 3.76 -15.54
C PRO A 9 4.66 3.57 -16.63
N GLU A 10 5.13 4.67 -17.20
CA GLU A 10 6.33 4.64 -18.03
C GLU A 10 7.50 4.22 -17.14
N ILE A 11 8.02 3.01 -17.34
CA ILE A 11 9.24 2.58 -16.64
C ILE A 11 10.37 3.41 -17.23
N ALA A 12 10.96 4.28 -16.42
CA ALA A 12 12.10 5.09 -16.82
C ALA A 12 13.22 4.16 -17.32
N THR A 13 13.64 4.33 -18.57
CA THR A 13 14.60 3.43 -19.24
C THR A 13 16.06 3.71 -18.87
N ALA A 14 16.32 4.46 -17.80
CA ALA A 14 17.65 4.88 -17.36
C ALA A 14 17.65 5.26 -15.87
N THR A 15 17.29 4.32 -15.00
CA THR A 15 17.29 4.52 -13.55
C THR A 15 18.61 4.06 -12.93
N SER A 16 18.92 4.62 -11.76
CA SER A 16 20.01 4.23 -10.89
C SER A 16 19.44 3.81 -9.52
N PRO A 17 20.15 2.98 -8.75
CA PRO A 17 19.70 2.60 -7.41
C PRO A 17 19.34 3.82 -6.55
N GLY A 18 18.14 3.80 -5.97
CA GLY A 18 17.53 4.90 -5.23
C GLY A 18 16.53 5.74 -6.03
N ASP A 19 16.51 5.63 -7.36
CA ASP A 19 15.55 6.34 -8.20
C ASP A 19 14.14 5.79 -8.01
N ARG A 20 13.15 6.69 -8.00
CA ARG A 20 11.74 6.31 -8.01
C ARG A 20 11.30 5.98 -9.42
N LEU A 21 10.90 4.73 -9.63
CA LEU A 21 10.38 4.22 -10.90
C LEU A 21 8.96 4.71 -11.14
N LEU A 22 8.10 4.58 -10.13
CA LEU A 22 6.70 4.98 -10.18
C LEU A 22 6.17 5.27 -8.78
N ARG A 23 5.07 6.03 -8.74
CA ARG A 23 4.23 6.19 -7.55
C ARG A 23 2.77 6.31 -7.98
N ILE A 24 1.93 5.51 -7.36
CA ILE A 24 0.47 5.56 -7.51
C ILE A 24 -0.07 6.03 -6.17
N GLU A 25 -0.82 7.13 -6.19
CA GLU A 25 -1.57 7.63 -5.05
C GLU A 25 -2.99 7.06 -5.08
N ASP A 26 -3.54 6.79 -3.91
CA ASP A 26 -4.91 6.31 -3.71
C ASP A 26 -5.65 7.21 -2.72
N ALA A 27 -6.98 7.24 -2.78
CA ALA A 27 -7.77 8.22 -2.05
C ALA A 27 -7.98 7.79 -0.59
N ALA A 28 -7.56 8.61 0.37
CA ALA A 28 -7.74 8.31 1.79
C ALA A 28 -9.22 8.10 2.18
N GLY A 29 -9.46 7.10 3.03
CA GLY A 29 -10.76 6.76 3.58
C GLY A 29 -11.68 6.01 2.62
N ASP A 30 -11.13 5.33 1.62
CA ASP A 30 -11.89 4.53 0.65
C ASP A 30 -11.80 3.00 0.88
N ASP A 31 -11.25 2.60 2.04
CA ASP A 31 -11.16 1.25 2.63
C ASP A 31 -12.49 0.54 2.94
N HIS A 32 -13.58 0.96 2.29
CA HIS A 32 -14.93 0.43 2.44
C HIS A 32 -15.37 -0.40 1.23
N GLY A 33 -14.43 -0.85 0.39
CA GLY A 33 -14.68 -1.69 -0.79
C GLY A 33 -15.62 -1.00 -1.79
N PRO A 34 -16.77 -1.60 -2.16
CA PRO A 34 -17.78 -0.92 -2.97
C PRO A 34 -18.44 0.30 -2.30
N GLY A 35 -18.10 0.60 -1.04
CA GLY A 35 -18.67 1.66 -0.20
C GLY A 35 -19.56 1.14 0.93
N THR A 36 -19.65 -0.18 1.13
CA THR A 36 -20.55 -0.81 2.11
C THR A 36 -19.85 -1.76 3.07
N PHE A 37 -18.55 -1.99 2.90
CA PHE A 37 -17.81 -2.87 3.82
C PHE A 37 -17.55 -2.13 5.12
N THR A 38 -17.54 -2.90 6.20
CA THR A 38 -17.24 -2.41 7.54
C THR A 38 -16.11 -3.22 8.11
N TYR A 39 -15.28 -2.58 8.91
CA TYR A 39 -14.20 -3.24 9.63
C TYR A 39 -14.73 -4.39 10.50
N PRO A 40 -13.95 -5.48 10.68
CA PRO A 40 -14.31 -6.49 11.67
C PRO A 40 -14.34 -5.86 13.07
N GLY A 41 -15.24 -6.33 13.93
CA GLY A 41 -15.49 -5.69 15.23
C GLY A 41 -14.37 -5.84 16.29
N SER A 42 -13.26 -6.51 15.96
CA SER A 42 -12.13 -6.66 16.88
C SER A 42 -11.30 -5.37 16.93
N ALA A 43 -10.86 -4.97 18.13
CA ALA A 43 -10.08 -3.75 18.32
C ALA A 43 -8.67 -3.78 17.70
N VAL A 44 -8.20 -4.96 17.27
CA VAL A 44 -6.92 -5.10 16.56
C VAL A 44 -6.95 -4.42 15.18
N PHE A 45 -8.14 -4.29 14.57
CA PHE A 45 -8.31 -3.61 13.29
C PHE A 45 -8.58 -2.13 13.54
N THR A 46 -7.50 -1.35 13.61
CA THR A 46 -7.58 0.10 13.83
C THR A 46 -8.10 0.81 12.59
N PRO A 47 -8.83 1.94 12.73
CA PRO A 47 -9.31 2.71 11.58
C PRO A 47 -8.15 3.07 10.63
N GLY A 48 -8.28 2.72 9.35
CA GLY A 48 -7.27 2.97 8.32
C GLY A 48 -6.25 1.85 8.14
N CYS A 49 -6.30 0.76 8.92
CA CYS A 49 -5.38 -0.38 8.75
C CYS A 49 -5.57 -1.14 7.43
N PHE A 50 -6.67 -0.88 6.70
CA PHE A 50 -6.92 -1.38 5.35
C PHE A 50 -6.99 -0.27 4.28
N ASP A 51 -6.69 0.98 4.65
CA ASP A 51 -6.74 2.16 3.77
C ASP A 51 -5.41 2.32 3.03
N LEU A 52 -5.37 1.88 1.77
CA LEU A 52 -4.21 2.07 0.92
C LEU A 52 -4.10 3.55 0.55
N LEU A 53 -2.92 4.14 0.77
CA LEU A 53 -2.67 5.55 0.42
C LEU A 53 -1.73 5.69 -0.76
N SER A 54 -0.74 4.79 -0.88
CA SER A 54 0.14 4.79 -2.04
C SER A 54 0.89 3.49 -2.22
N VAL A 55 1.22 3.19 -3.47
CA VAL A 55 2.24 2.19 -3.84
C VAL A 55 3.35 2.91 -4.61
N GLU A 56 4.58 2.76 -4.15
CA GLU A 56 5.77 3.33 -4.77
C GLU A 56 6.75 2.21 -5.11
N ALA A 57 7.34 2.26 -6.31
CA ALA A 57 8.43 1.37 -6.68
C ALA A 57 9.71 2.19 -6.86
N THR A 58 10.80 1.73 -6.27
CA THR A 58 12.14 2.32 -6.41
C THR A 58 13.13 1.30 -6.95
N ASP A 59 14.12 1.78 -7.68
CA ASP A 59 15.24 0.99 -8.15
C ASP A 59 16.12 0.60 -6.94
N GLY A 60 16.25 -0.69 -6.66
CA GLY A 60 17.12 -1.24 -5.62
C GLY A 60 18.49 -1.69 -6.13
N GLY A 61 18.77 -1.52 -7.42
CA GLY A 61 19.93 -2.07 -8.13
C GLY A 61 19.65 -3.47 -8.67
N GLU A 62 19.76 -4.49 -7.81
CA GLU A 62 19.45 -5.88 -8.20
C GLU A 62 17.95 -6.21 -8.04
N ASP A 63 17.24 -5.41 -7.24
CA ASP A 63 15.84 -5.57 -6.89
C ASP A 63 15.01 -4.35 -7.30
N VAL A 64 13.68 -4.53 -7.32
CA VAL A 64 12.73 -3.41 -7.30
C VAL A 64 12.08 -3.38 -5.93
N LEU A 65 12.21 -2.27 -5.21
CA LEU A 65 11.66 -2.13 -3.86
C LEU A 65 10.27 -1.52 -3.95
N PHE A 66 9.27 -2.24 -3.47
CA PHE A 66 7.90 -1.75 -3.35
C PHE A 66 7.64 -1.24 -1.94
N SER A 67 7.24 0.03 -1.83
CA SER A 67 6.79 0.64 -0.58
C SER A 67 5.29 0.86 -0.63
N ILE A 68 4.60 0.39 0.40
CA ILE A 68 3.15 0.53 0.57
C ILE A 68 2.91 1.45 1.76
N ARG A 69 2.03 2.44 1.59
CA ARG A 69 1.58 3.31 2.68
C ARG A 69 0.13 3.02 2.99
N LEU A 70 -0.17 2.80 4.27
CA LEU A 70 -1.53 2.66 4.78
C LEU A 70 -1.97 3.89 5.58
N GLY A 71 -3.28 4.03 5.81
CA GLY A 71 -3.91 5.07 6.61
C GLY A 71 -3.70 4.93 8.12
N ALA A 72 -3.19 3.78 8.57
CA ALA A 72 -2.79 3.52 9.95
C ALA A 72 -1.40 2.87 10.01
N ASP A 73 -0.81 2.88 11.21
CA ASP A 73 0.43 2.16 11.48
C ASP A 73 0.22 0.64 11.35
N LEU A 74 1.19 -0.04 10.73
CA LEU A 74 1.20 -1.50 10.71
C LEU A 74 1.57 -2.03 12.09
N VAL A 75 0.64 -2.77 12.68
CA VAL A 75 0.81 -3.51 13.94
C VAL A 75 0.82 -5.00 13.63
N ASP A 76 1.66 -5.76 14.33
CA ASP A 76 1.62 -7.23 14.34
C ASP A 76 1.12 -7.69 15.70
N PRO A 77 -0.22 -7.83 15.87
CA PRO A 77 -0.81 -8.20 17.15
C PRO A 77 -0.77 -9.72 17.40
N TRP A 78 -0.28 -10.53 16.47
CA TRP A 78 -0.41 -11.99 16.47
C TRP A 78 0.91 -12.75 16.68
N ASP A 79 1.85 -12.11 17.39
CA ASP A 79 3.12 -12.69 17.86
C ASP A 79 4.12 -13.03 16.76
N GLY A 80 4.36 -12.10 15.83
CA GLY A 80 5.53 -12.16 14.96
C GLY A 80 5.34 -13.15 13.81
N SER A 81 4.38 -12.88 12.93
CA SER A 81 4.11 -13.73 11.78
C SER A 81 5.39 -13.98 10.98
N PRO A 82 5.77 -15.25 10.70
CA PRO A 82 7.04 -15.55 10.05
C PRO A 82 7.11 -15.08 8.59
N VAL A 83 6.00 -14.57 8.04
CA VAL A 83 5.86 -14.15 6.64
C VAL A 83 5.48 -12.67 6.48
N GLY A 84 5.43 -11.88 7.56
CA GLY A 84 5.17 -10.44 7.49
C GLY A 84 4.31 -9.90 8.62
N TYR A 85 3.32 -9.09 8.24
CA TYR A 85 2.32 -8.52 9.15
C TYR A 85 0.97 -9.22 8.94
N ASP A 86 0.25 -9.45 10.04
CA ASP A 86 -1.07 -10.11 10.08
C ASP A 86 -2.21 -9.12 10.38
#